data_AF-A0A292SNZ4-F1
#
_entry.id   AF-A0A292SNZ4-F1
#
_cell.length_a   1.000
_cell.length_b   1.000
_cell.length_c   1.000
_cell.angle_alpha   90.00
_cell.angle_beta   90.00
_cell.angle_gamma   90.00
#
_symmetry.space_group_name_H-M   'P 1'
#
loop_
_entity.id
_entity.type
_entity.pdbx_description
1 polymer ?
#
loop_
_entity_poly.entity_id
_entity_poly.type
_entity_poly.pdbx_seq_one_letter_code
_entity_poly.pdbx_strand_id
1 'polypeptide(L)'
;MTLVLFQNSFVTLEEAEAYFDERFDSDKWTNPDSKPEDGVKEKLLITASRKINRFDFVGKPLENDQPMAFPRDFELPQDIKDAVCEEAYSMLSKESSVHKKNQESNISSISLGAGSISYNAPVSLNEDTLLDSSTALYLIKKWVKKGFFTNYIQ
;
A
#
# COMPACT_ATOMS: atom_id res chain seq x y z
N MET A 1 -14.14 -0.25 -11.27
CA MET A 1 -13.33 0.91 -11.69
C MET A 1 -12.14 0.27 -12.36
N THR A 2 -11.97 0.47 -13.66
CA THR A 2 -10.94 -0.22 -14.44
C THR A 2 -9.57 0.37 -14.14
N LEU A 3 -8.56 -0.49 -14.04
CA LEU A 3 -7.19 -0.07 -13.87
C LEU A 3 -6.65 0.51 -15.18
N VAL A 4 -6.02 1.69 -15.11
CA VAL A 4 -5.43 2.42 -16.24
C VAL A 4 -4.07 2.97 -15.81
N LEU A 5 -3.02 2.51 -16.49
CA LEU A 5 -1.63 2.89 -16.22
C LEU A 5 -1.43 4.41 -16.34
N PHE A 6 -0.69 4.99 -15.38
CA PHE A 6 -0.41 6.42 -15.23
C PHE A 6 -1.63 7.34 -15.05
N GLN A 7 -2.86 6.81 -15.08
CA GLN A 7 -4.06 7.58 -14.74
C GLN A 7 -4.54 7.32 -13.33
N ASN A 8 -4.65 6.05 -12.95
CA ASN A 8 -5.12 5.64 -11.64
C ASN A 8 -4.27 4.55 -10.98
N SER A 9 -3.28 3.99 -11.69
CA SER A 9 -2.34 3.00 -11.19
C SER A 9 -0.93 3.22 -11.75
N PHE A 10 0.09 2.82 -11.01
CA PHE A 10 1.48 2.74 -11.49
C PHE A 10 1.84 1.37 -12.05
N VAL A 11 1.00 0.35 -11.86
CA VAL A 11 1.26 -1.04 -12.26
C VAL A 11 0.03 -1.59 -12.97
N THR A 12 0.22 -2.42 -14.00
CA THR A 12 -0.88 -3.16 -14.63
C THR A 12 -1.28 -4.38 -13.81
N LEU A 13 -2.45 -4.98 -14.09
CA LEU A 13 -2.83 -6.21 -13.40
C LEU A 13 -1.86 -7.35 -13.72
N GLU A 14 -1.42 -7.46 -14.98
CA GLU A 14 -0.45 -8.47 -15.44
C GLU A 14 0.93 -8.31 -14.76
N GLU A 15 1.43 -7.08 -14.64
CA GLU A 15 2.70 -6.82 -13.93
C GLU A 15 2.60 -7.18 -12.45
N ALA A 16 1.45 -6.92 -11.81
CA ALA A 16 1.23 -7.30 -10.43
C ALA A 16 1.16 -8.82 -10.25
N GLU A 17 0.50 -9.54 -11.17
CA GLU A 17 0.44 -11.00 -11.14
C GLU A 17 1.84 -11.63 -11.27
N ALA A 18 2.64 -11.16 -12.23
CA ALA A 18 4.03 -11.59 -12.37
C ALA A 18 4.84 -11.37 -11.08
N TYR A 19 4.68 -10.21 -10.42
CA TYR A 19 5.34 -9.92 -9.14
C TYR A 19 4.94 -10.90 -8.03
N PHE A 20 3.65 -11.24 -7.92
CA PHE A 20 3.18 -12.13 -6.86
C PHE A 20 3.48 -13.61 -7.13
N ASP A 21 3.60 -14.03 -8.39
CA ASP A 21 3.98 -15.40 -8.73
C ASP A 21 5.42 -15.75 -8.30
N GLU A 22 6.32 -14.77 -8.28
CA GLU A 22 7.71 -14.96 -7.82
C GLU A 22 7.87 -14.82 -6.30
N ARG A 23 6.84 -14.33 -5.60
CA ARG A 23 6.91 -14.01 -4.17
C ARG A 23 6.48 -15.20 -3.31
N PHE A 24 7.34 -15.60 -2.37
CA PHE A 24 7.13 -16.75 -1.49
C PHE A 24 5.85 -16.69 -0.63
N ASP A 25 5.50 -15.53 -0.06
CA ASP A 25 4.34 -15.37 0.83
C ASP A 25 3.16 -14.64 0.15
N SER A 26 2.85 -14.98 -1.10
CA SER A 26 1.80 -14.33 -1.89
C SER A 26 0.47 -15.09 -1.94
N ASP A 27 0.29 -16.16 -1.16
CA ASP A 27 -0.88 -17.05 -1.22
C ASP A 27 -2.23 -16.30 -1.19
N LYS A 28 -2.36 -15.23 -0.40
CA LYS A 28 -3.59 -14.44 -0.36
C LYS A 28 -3.95 -13.77 -1.69
N TRP A 29 -2.98 -13.63 -2.58
CA TRP A 29 -3.13 -13.05 -3.92
C TRP A 29 -3.22 -14.13 -5.01
N THR A 30 -2.50 -15.24 -4.85
CA THR A 30 -2.32 -16.27 -5.90
C THR A 30 -3.20 -17.51 -5.69
N ASN A 31 -3.49 -17.90 -4.45
CA ASN A 31 -4.24 -19.12 -4.15
C ASN A 31 -5.68 -19.02 -4.70
N PRO A 32 -6.10 -19.92 -5.61
CA PRO A 32 -7.41 -19.83 -6.26
C PRO A 32 -8.60 -19.87 -5.29
N ASP A 33 -8.45 -20.48 -4.11
CA ASP A 33 -9.54 -20.60 -3.13
C ASP A 33 -9.71 -19.35 -2.26
N SER A 34 -8.66 -18.55 -2.10
CA SER A 34 -8.64 -17.39 -1.20
C SER A 34 -8.27 -16.07 -1.86
N LYS A 35 -7.91 -16.09 -3.16
CA LYS A 35 -7.53 -14.89 -3.89
C LYS A 35 -8.71 -13.93 -4.03
N PRO A 36 -8.47 -12.61 -3.97
CA PRO A 36 -9.48 -11.63 -4.30
C PRO A 36 -9.85 -11.74 -5.79
N GLU A 37 -11.10 -11.41 -6.10
CA GLU A 37 -11.56 -11.20 -7.47
C GLU A 37 -10.76 -10.10 -8.15
N ASP A 38 -10.60 -10.15 -9.48
CA ASP A 38 -9.79 -9.18 -10.22
C ASP A 38 -10.28 -7.75 -10.03
N GLY A 39 -11.60 -7.53 -9.94
CA GLY A 39 -12.16 -6.21 -9.65
C GLY A 39 -11.83 -5.67 -8.25
N VAL A 40 -11.45 -6.55 -7.31
CA VAL A 40 -10.91 -6.17 -5.99
C VAL A 40 -9.41 -5.90 -6.09
N LYS A 41 -8.65 -6.74 -6.80
CA LYS A 41 -7.22 -6.51 -7.10
C LYS A 41 -6.99 -5.15 -7.74
N GLU A 42 -7.77 -4.80 -8.76
CA GLU A 42 -7.70 -3.49 -9.43
C GLU A 42 -7.91 -2.34 -8.44
N LYS A 43 -8.92 -2.43 -7.56
CA LYS A 43 -9.19 -1.40 -6.54
C LYS A 43 -8.06 -1.28 -5.53
N LEU A 44 -7.47 -2.40 -5.12
CA LEU A 44 -6.32 -2.42 -4.21
C LEU A 44 -5.12 -1.73 -4.85
N LEU A 45 -4.77 -2.07 -6.09
CA LEU A 45 -3.67 -1.46 -6.84
C LEU A 45 -3.89 0.03 -7.09
N ILE A 46 -5.11 0.45 -7.43
CA ILE A 46 -5.47 1.86 -7.59
C ILE A 46 -5.33 2.60 -6.26
N THR A 47 -5.79 2.00 -5.16
CA THR A 47 -5.71 2.66 -3.85
C THR A 47 -4.27 2.75 -3.36
N ALA A 48 -3.49 1.68 -3.49
CA ALA A 48 -2.05 1.66 -3.20
C ALA A 48 -1.30 2.71 -4.03
N SER A 49 -1.55 2.75 -5.35
CA SER A 49 -0.96 3.76 -6.24
C SER A 49 -1.29 5.18 -5.81
N ARG A 50 -2.55 5.45 -5.44
CA ARG A 50 -2.95 6.76 -4.92
C ARG A 50 -2.28 7.11 -3.60
N LYS A 51 -2.05 6.13 -2.71
CA LYS A 51 -1.30 6.37 -1.47
C LYS A 51 0.15 6.77 -1.77
N ILE A 52 0.79 6.04 -2.68
CA ILE A 52 2.16 6.29 -3.12
C ILE A 52 2.26 7.61 -3.88
N ASN A 53 1.22 7.99 -4.63
CA ASN A 53 1.18 9.26 -5.36
C ASN A 53 1.21 10.51 -4.46
N ARG A 54 0.94 10.37 -3.15
CA ARG A 54 0.98 11.49 -2.19
C ARG A 54 2.39 11.91 -1.78
N PHE A 55 3.41 11.11 -2.13
CA PHE A 55 4.79 11.41 -1.77
C PHE A 55 5.41 12.43 -2.73
N ASP A 56 6.30 13.27 -2.20
CA ASP A 56 7.07 14.20 -3.03
C ASP A 56 8.28 13.50 -3.65
N PHE A 57 8.11 13.01 -4.88
CA PHE A 57 9.20 12.35 -5.61
C PHE A 57 10.28 13.32 -6.11
N VAL A 58 11.49 12.80 -6.29
CA VAL A 58 12.61 13.48 -6.97
C VAL A 58 12.38 13.57 -8.48
N GLY A 59 12.99 14.55 -9.13
CA GLY A 59 12.80 14.81 -10.57
C GLY A 59 11.68 15.82 -10.86
N LYS A 60 11.35 15.96 -12.14
CA LYS A 60 10.26 16.82 -12.62
C LYS A 60 9.20 15.97 -13.33
N PRO A 61 7.90 16.25 -13.15
CA PRO A 61 6.87 15.59 -13.94
C PRO A 61 7.09 15.87 -15.43
N LEU A 62 6.77 14.89 -16.28
CA LEU A 62 6.95 15.01 -17.73
C LEU A 62 5.97 16.04 -18.30
N GLU A 63 4.72 15.99 -17.83
CA GLU A 63 3.64 16.91 -18.18
C GLU A 63 3.14 17.64 -16.93
N ASN A 64 2.72 18.90 -17.05
CA ASN A 64 2.25 19.66 -15.88
C ASN A 64 0.88 19.18 -15.37
N ASP A 65 0.03 18.67 -16.25
CA ASP A 65 -1.36 18.27 -15.94
C ASP A 65 -1.54 16.74 -15.89
N GLN A 66 -0.47 15.98 -15.70
CA GLN A 66 -0.57 14.52 -15.57
C GLN A 66 -1.28 14.14 -14.26
N PRO A 67 -2.19 13.16 -14.29
CA PRO A 67 -3.01 12.77 -13.12
C PRO A 67 -2.21 12.08 -12.01
N MET A 68 -1.07 11.46 -12.34
CA MET A 68 -0.18 10.78 -11.40
C MET A 68 1.23 11.37 -11.47
N ALA A 69 2.01 11.22 -10.39
CA ALA A 69 3.34 11.81 -10.24
C ALA A 69 4.38 11.27 -11.22
N PHE A 70 4.08 10.13 -11.86
CA PHE A 70 4.85 9.50 -12.92
C PHE A 70 4.03 9.44 -14.21
N PRO A 71 4.66 9.47 -15.39
CA PRO A 71 6.11 9.48 -15.63
C PRO A 71 6.78 10.82 -15.27
N ARG A 72 8.10 10.79 -15.09
CA ARG A 72 8.92 11.97 -14.78
C ARG A 72 9.97 12.18 -15.86
N ASP A 73 10.96 13.01 -15.60
CA ASP A 73 12.21 13.11 -16.38
C ASP A 73 12.99 11.78 -16.49
N PHE A 74 12.52 10.73 -15.82
CA PHE A 74 12.93 9.34 -15.95
C PHE A 74 11.70 8.41 -15.98
N GLU A 75 11.92 7.19 -16.49
CA GLU A 75 10.91 6.14 -16.53
C GLU A 75 10.50 5.68 -15.14
N LEU A 76 9.29 5.10 -15.01
CA LEU A 76 8.80 4.60 -13.73
C LEU A 76 9.75 3.52 -13.16
N PRO A 77 10.39 3.75 -12.00
CA PRO A 77 11.31 2.78 -11.43
C PRO A 77 10.61 1.50 -10.99
N GLN A 78 11.29 0.36 -11.13
CA GLN A 78 10.79 -0.92 -10.66
C GLN A 78 10.48 -0.90 -9.16
N ASP A 79 11.33 -0.23 -8.35
CA ASP A 79 11.10 -0.06 -6.91
C ASP A 79 9.71 0.53 -6.59
N ILE A 80 9.20 1.44 -7.43
CA ILE A 80 7.87 2.05 -7.22
C ILE A 80 6.76 1.06 -7.59
N LYS A 81 6.96 0.26 -8.65
CA LYS A 81 6.00 -0.80 -9.02
C LYS A 81 5.89 -1.82 -7.90
N ASP A 82 7.02 -2.30 -7.41
CA ASP A 82 7.09 -3.28 -6.32
C ASP A 82 6.46 -2.71 -5.04
N ALA A 83 6.68 -1.42 -4.74
CA ALA A 83 6.07 -0.77 -3.58
C ALA A 83 4.53 -0.71 -3.67
N VAL A 84 3.96 -0.53 -4.86
CA VAL A 84 2.50 -0.58 -5.08
C VAL A 84 1.97 -1.98 -4.78
N CYS A 85 2.65 -3.02 -5.26
CA CYS A 85 2.28 -4.40 -4.99
C CYS A 85 2.34 -4.70 -3.48
N GLU A 86 3.42 -4.30 -2.81
CA GLU A 86 3.59 -4.47 -1.37
C GLU A 86 2.51 -3.78 -0.53
N GLU A 87 2.17 -2.54 -0.89
CA GLU A 87 1.12 -1.79 -0.20
C GLU A 87 -0.27 -2.44 -0.44
N ALA A 88 -0.57 -2.85 -1.68
CA ALA A 88 -1.81 -3.53 -2.02
C ALA A 88 -1.97 -4.85 -1.24
N TYR A 89 -0.88 -5.63 -1.12
CA TYR A 89 -0.87 -6.87 -0.36
C TYR A 89 -1.07 -6.64 1.15
N SER A 90 -0.43 -5.61 1.71
CA SER A 90 -0.63 -5.26 3.11
C SER A 90 -2.07 -4.82 3.39
N MET A 91 -2.69 -4.06 2.48
CA MET A 91 -4.10 -3.67 2.59
C MET A 91 -5.02 -4.90 2.61
N LEU A 92 -4.82 -5.83 1.67
CA LEU A 92 -5.56 -7.10 1.62
C LEU A 92 -5.37 -7.92 2.92
N SER A 93 -4.15 -7.96 3.44
CA SER A 93 -3.84 -8.64 4.69
C SER A 93 -4.45 -7.97 5.91
N LYS A 94 -4.58 -6.63 5.91
CA LYS A 94 -5.25 -5.89 6.99
C LYS A 94 -6.77 -6.08 6.97
N GLU A 95 -7.40 -6.13 5.80
CA GLU A 95 -8.85 -6.39 5.70
C GLU A 95 -9.22 -7.79 6.20
N SER A 96 -8.34 -8.77 6.02
CA SER A 96 -8.53 -10.13 6.57
C SER A 96 -8.23 -10.25 8.07
N SER A 97 -7.69 -9.22 8.71
CA SER A 97 -7.29 -9.26 10.11
C SER A 97 -8.49 -9.32 11.06
N VAL A 98 -8.42 -10.23 12.04
CA VAL A 98 -9.41 -10.39 13.12
C VAL A 98 -9.64 -9.08 13.89
N HIS A 99 -8.64 -8.19 13.93
CA HIS A 99 -8.72 -6.90 14.61
C HIS A 99 -9.76 -5.95 14.00
N LYS A 100 -9.85 -5.88 12.66
CA LYS A 100 -10.83 -5.01 11.98
C LYS A 100 -12.25 -5.53 12.19
N LYS A 101 -12.44 -6.85 12.11
CA LYS A 101 -13.73 -7.51 12.40
C LYS A 101 -14.18 -7.31 13.85
N ASN A 102 -13.25 -7.39 14.80
CA ASN A 102 -13.54 -7.17 16.22
C ASN A 102 -13.88 -5.71 16.52
N GLN A 103 -13.17 -4.76 15.90
CA GLN A 103 -13.45 -3.33 16.02
C GLN A 103 -14.82 -2.95 15.42
N GLU A 104 -15.14 -3.45 14.23
CA GLU A 104 -16.47 -3.27 13.61
C GLU A 104 -17.60 -3.90 14.43
N SER A 105 -17.28 -4.95 15.20
CA SER A 105 -18.22 -5.62 16.11
C SER A 105 -18.28 -4.97 17.50
N ASN A 106 -17.68 -3.79 17.70
CA ASN A 106 -17.57 -3.09 19.00
C ASN A 106 -16.95 -3.93 20.14
N ILE A 107 -16.09 -4.90 19.81
CA ILE A 107 -15.37 -5.71 20.79
C ILE A 107 -14.10 -4.95 21.22
N SER A 108 -14.19 -4.25 22.35
CA SER A 108 -13.09 -3.45 22.91
C SER A 108 -12.11 -4.25 23.78
N SER A 109 -12.52 -5.44 24.23
CA SER A 109 -11.68 -6.38 24.99
C SER A 109 -12.18 -7.80 24.83
N ILE A 110 -11.25 -8.76 24.85
CA ILE A 110 -11.58 -10.18 24.97
C ILE A 110 -10.79 -10.73 26.16
N SER A 111 -11.48 -11.43 27.07
CA SER A 111 -10.86 -12.06 28.23
C SER A 111 -10.70 -13.55 27.96
N LEU A 112 -9.47 -14.00 27.74
CA LEU A 112 -9.13 -15.41 27.55
C LEU A 112 -8.64 -15.96 28.89
N GLY A 113 -9.57 -16.14 29.83
CA GLY A 113 -9.31 -16.69 31.16
C GLY A 113 -8.39 -15.81 32.01
N ALA A 114 -7.08 -16.11 32.03
CA ALA A 114 -6.07 -15.40 32.81
C ALA A 114 -5.34 -14.28 32.04
N GLY A 115 -5.56 -14.17 30.73
CA GLY A 115 -4.95 -13.14 29.88
C GLY A 115 -5.99 -12.15 29.35
N SER A 116 -5.77 -10.86 29.57
CA SER A 116 -6.52 -9.78 28.93
C SER A 116 -5.66 -9.13 27.85
N ILE A 117 -6.22 -8.95 26.65
CA ILE A 117 -5.60 -8.16 25.57
C ILE A 117 -6.40 -6.86 25.47
N SER A 118 -5.75 -5.74 25.73
CA SER A 118 -6.32 -4.39 25.59
C SER A 118 -5.73 -3.69 24.37
N TYR A 119 -6.58 -3.06 23.57
CA TYR A 119 -6.22 -2.40 22.32
C TYR A 119 -6.25 -0.86 22.42
N ASN A 120 -5.67 -0.30 23.48
CA ASN A 120 -5.50 1.16 23.60
C ASN A 120 -4.11 1.56 23.09
N ALA A 121 -3.94 1.61 21.77
CA ALA A 121 -2.86 2.38 21.17
C ALA A 121 -3.46 3.70 20.65
N PRO A 122 -3.04 4.88 21.15
CA PRO A 122 -3.40 6.12 20.48
C PRO A 122 -2.85 6.06 19.06
N VAL A 123 -3.71 6.26 18.06
CA VAL A 123 -3.30 6.39 16.66
C VAL A 123 -2.44 7.65 16.57
N SER A 124 -1.13 7.49 16.72
CA SER A 124 -0.18 8.57 16.45
C SER A 124 -0.16 8.79 14.95
N LEU A 125 -0.61 9.96 14.49
CA LEU A 125 -0.41 10.44 13.13
C LEU A 125 1.08 10.81 12.93
N ASN A 126 1.96 9.82 13.06
CA ASN A 126 3.36 9.92 12.68
C ASN A 126 3.51 9.27 11.29
N GLU A 127 4.67 9.47 10.66
CA GLU A 127 5.05 9.02 9.31
C GLU A 127 4.65 7.56 8.97
N ASP A 128 4.45 6.72 9.99
CA ASP A 128 3.93 5.34 9.98
C ASP A 128 2.48 5.16 9.48
N THR A 129 1.72 6.22 9.18
CA THR A 129 0.31 6.12 8.73
C THR A 129 0.09 6.27 7.22
N LEU A 130 1.11 6.68 6.46
CA LEU A 130 0.96 6.98 5.02
C LEU A 130 0.85 5.72 4.16
N LEU A 131 1.62 4.69 4.52
CA LEU A 131 1.65 3.37 3.91
C LEU A 131 1.46 2.31 4.98
N ASP A 132 0.70 1.28 4.64
CA ASP A 132 0.45 0.14 5.50
C ASP A 132 1.63 -0.83 5.57
N SER A 133 2.43 -0.88 4.50
CA SER A 133 3.58 -1.77 4.35
C SER A 133 4.92 -1.06 4.61
N SER A 134 5.74 -1.63 5.50
CA SER A 134 7.10 -1.15 5.79
C SER A 134 8.07 -1.41 4.62
N THR A 135 7.87 -2.49 3.85
CA THR A 135 8.68 -2.81 2.67
C THR A 135 8.40 -1.80 1.55
N ALA A 136 7.13 -1.44 1.32
CA ALA A 136 6.75 -0.40 0.38
C ALA A 136 7.41 0.96 0.71
N LEU A 137 7.41 1.33 2.00
CA LEU A 137 8.04 2.56 2.46
C LEU A 137 9.55 2.55 2.20
N TYR A 138 10.24 1.43 2.48
CA TYR A 138 11.67 1.29 2.22
C TYR A 138 12.01 1.52 0.74
N LEU A 139 11.24 0.93 -0.17
CA LEU A 139 11.43 1.08 -1.62
C LEU A 139 11.22 2.53 -2.08
N ILE A 140 10.15 3.18 -1.59
CA ILE A 140 9.78 4.54 -1.98
C ILE A 140 10.78 5.57 -1.44
N LYS A 141 11.35 5.36 -0.25
CA LYS A 141 12.26 6.30 0.41
C LYS A 141 13.45 6.72 -0.47
N LYS A 142 13.90 5.84 -1.37
CA LYS A 142 14.97 6.11 -2.33
C LYS A 142 14.61 7.18 -3.36
N TRP A 143 13.32 7.35 -3.66
CA TRP A 143 12.78 8.20 -4.71
C TRP A 143 12.09 9.45 -4.19
N VAL A 144 11.96 9.59 -2.87
CA VAL A 144 11.34 10.76 -2.23
C VAL A 144 12.39 11.83 -1.95
N LYS A 145 12.01 13.10 -2.11
CA LYS A 145 12.89 14.25 -1.83
C LYS A 145 13.40 14.20 -0.38
N LYS A 146 14.70 14.51 -0.21
CA LYS A 146 15.31 14.65 1.13
C LYS A 146 14.54 15.71 1.92
N GLY A 147 14.15 15.37 3.14
CA GLY A 147 13.37 16.25 4.03
C GLY A 147 11.87 15.98 4.08
N PHE A 148 11.30 15.16 3.18
CA PHE A 148 9.88 14.78 3.24
C PHE A 148 9.54 14.09 4.58
N PHE A 149 10.41 13.19 5.03
CA PHE A 149 10.32 12.46 6.30
C PHE A 149 11.09 13.13 7.45
N THR A 150 11.32 14.44 7.40
CA THR A 150 12.18 15.12 8.40
C THR A 150 11.52 16.37 8.99
N ASN A 151 10.28 16.67 8.59
CA ASN A 151 9.54 17.83 9.06
C ASN A 151 8.51 17.47 10.15
N TYR A 152 8.90 16.71 11.18
CA TYR A 152 8.08 16.53 12.38
C TYR A 152 8.94 16.38 13.64
N ILE A 153 9.73 17.41 13.95
CA ILE A 153 10.12 17.74 15.33
C ILE A 153 9.96 19.26 15.48
N GLN A 154 8.82 19.70 16.02
CA GLN A 154 8.66 20.96 16.72
C GLN A 154 7.83 20.73 17.98
#